data_AF-A0A2P4Y6E1-F1
#
_entry.id   AF-A0A2P4Y6E1-F1
#
_cell.length_a   1.000
_cell.length_b   1.000
_cell.length_c   1.000
_cell.angle_alpha   90.00
_cell.angle_beta   90.00
_cell.angle_gamma   90.00
#
_symmetry.space_group_name_H-M   'P 1'
#
loop_
_entity.id
_entity.type
_entity.pdbx_description
1 polymer ?
#
loop_
_entity_poly.entity_id
_entity_poly.type
_entity_poly.pdbx_seq_one_letter_code
_entity_poly.pdbx_strand_id
1 'polypeptide(L)'
;MARSEDDRSPRRRRRHDSKKKHKKRRRHSDSDSESDARAERKARKKSSKMLASLGYSDETNPFGDSSLSEPFVWGKKYEDKGKEKPSARELKKQQIRRVDEIRKARRRREEREAEKEEMERLKSEELRLKDAEQYEDWQQKEEEFHLKQAKVRSQLRIRANREKPVDLLAKNLLLVSAKSGQEDEDDFFKKEIGRIRVEHRRPHAIVEVLSMDELRELQGDVHTYEELEQSGNGGHNAEFWNLMKLVCDDRIRRLKRSQSEGRSDRGAIHDSVNDTIEEMLSGKDKGALEKLQCEVKETIASASNGATGVDVDYWEEVAQQIEVNQARARLIELHEDMLTKLADLMEEHEKRTAEEAADRECREWLLHIPNNVSQAKGGQEK
;
A
#
# COMPACT_ATOMS: atom_id res chain seq x y z
N MET A 1 18.06 -125.60 26.13
CA MET A 1 19.09 -124.60 25.72
C MET A 1 19.39 -124.77 24.24
N ALA A 2 19.71 -123.67 23.54
CA ALA A 2 20.44 -123.58 22.26
C ALA A 2 19.93 -124.26 20.96
N ARG A 3 20.28 -123.59 19.83
CA ARG A 3 20.29 -124.02 18.40
C ARG A 3 18.97 -124.07 17.60
N SER A 4 18.96 -123.30 16.50
CA SER A 4 18.82 -123.70 15.06
C SER A 4 17.72 -124.69 14.63
N GLU A 5 17.00 -124.56 13.50
CA GLU A 5 16.94 -123.59 12.36
C GLU A 5 15.63 -123.90 11.53
N ASP A 6 15.23 -123.42 10.34
CA ASP A 6 15.65 -122.45 9.29
C ASP A 6 14.39 -121.99 8.46
N ASP A 7 14.61 -121.36 7.29
CA ASP A 7 13.76 -121.10 6.11
C ASP A 7 12.52 -120.22 6.26
N ARG A 8 12.60 -119.02 5.62
CA ARG A 8 11.45 -118.41 4.90
C ARG A 8 11.84 -117.71 3.59
N SER A 9 12.09 -118.51 2.55
CA SER A 9 11.81 -118.31 1.11
C SER A 9 12.03 -116.91 0.48
N PRO A 10 12.94 -116.78 -0.51
CA PRO A 10 13.28 -115.49 -1.14
C PRO A 10 12.13 -114.71 -1.84
N ARG A 11 11.00 -115.36 -2.16
CA ARG A 11 9.98 -114.81 -3.06
C ARG A 11 9.24 -113.57 -2.53
N ARG A 12 9.19 -113.34 -1.21
CA ARG A 12 8.46 -112.18 -0.64
C ARG A 12 9.17 -110.82 -0.84
N ARG A 13 10.51 -110.76 -0.87
CA ARG A 13 11.25 -109.47 -0.92
C ARG A 13 11.02 -108.70 -2.23
N ARG A 14 10.99 -109.38 -3.39
CA ARG A 14 10.86 -108.74 -4.72
C ARG A 14 9.54 -107.98 -4.95
N ARG A 15 8.43 -108.35 -4.26
CA ARG A 15 7.14 -107.62 -4.37
C ARG A 15 7.06 -106.35 -3.51
N HIS A 16 7.92 -106.17 -2.51
CA HIS A 16 7.93 -104.96 -1.68
C HIS A 16 8.82 -103.84 -2.27
N ASP A 17 9.93 -104.19 -2.91
CA ASP A 17 10.84 -103.21 -3.54
C ASP A 17 10.15 -102.44 -4.67
N SER A 18 9.48 -103.15 -5.58
CA SER A 18 8.77 -102.55 -6.72
C SER A 18 7.68 -101.56 -6.30
N LYS A 19 6.86 -101.89 -5.30
CA LYS A 19 5.87 -100.95 -4.72
C LYS A 19 6.54 -99.74 -4.05
N LYS A 20 7.70 -99.89 -3.39
CA LYS A 20 8.46 -98.76 -2.84
C LYS A 20 9.03 -97.86 -3.95
N LYS A 21 9.66 -98.43 -4.99
CA LYS A 21 10.18 -97.68 -6.15
C LYS A 21 9.07 -96.90 -6.87
N HIS A 22 7.92 -97.51 -7.13
CA HIS A 22 6.84 -96.81 -7.84
C HIS A 22 6.23 -95.64 -7.02
N LYS A 23 6.08 -95.81 -5.70
CA LYS A 23 5.60 -94.74 -4.81
C LYS A 23 6.63 -93.63 -4.59
N LYS A 24 7.94 -93.93 -4.66
CA LYS A 24 9.01 -92.91 -4.60
C LYS A 24 9.13 -92.12 -5.90
N ARG A 25 8.96 -92.74 -7.08
CA ARG A 25 8.98 -92.04 -8.38
C ARG A 25 7.82 -91.05 -8.55
N ARG A 26 6.58 -91.43 -8.17
CA ARG A 26 5.43 -90.49 -8.22
C ARG A 26 5.67 -89.25 -7.35
N ARG A 27 6.09 -89.44 -6.09
CA ARG A 27 6.37 -88.33 -5.16
C ARG A 27 7.45 -87.34 -5.62
N HIS A 28 8.40 -87.74 -6.47
CA HIS A 28 9.38 -86.78 -7.00
C HIS A 28 8.76 -85.92 -8.10
N SER A 29 8.03 -86.53 -9.03
CA SER A 29 7.42 -85.86 -10.18
C SER A 29 6.40 -84.78 -9.81
N ASP A 30 5.62 -85.00 -8.74
CA ASP A 30 4.65 -84.00 -8.24
C ASP A 30 5.34 -82.92 -7.37
N SER A 31 6.45 -83.27 -6.70
CA SER A 31 7.13 -82.35 -5.76
C SER A 31 7.93 -81.25 -6.46
N ASP A 32 8.48 -81.54 -7.64
CA ASP A 32 9.22 -80.55 -8.42
C ASP A 32 8.23 -79.55 -9.07
N SER A 33 7.08 -80.02 -9.59
CA SER A 33 6.06 -79.14 -10.19
C SER A 33 5.34 -78.24 -9.18
N GLU A 34 4.99 -78.72 -7.99
CA GLU A 34 4.49 -77.86 -6.91
C GLU A 34 5.53 -76.84 -6.43
N SER A 35 6.82 -77.22 -6.42
CA SER A 35 7.92 -76.32 -6.06
C SER A 35 8.06 -75.18 -7.06
N ASP A 36 8.03 -75.47 -8.36
CA ASP A 36 8.17 -74.49 -9.43
C ASP A 36 6.96 -73.55 -9.50
N ALA A 37 5.73 -74.07 -9.45
CA ALA A 37 4.51 -73.24 -9.37
C ALA A 37 4.53 -72.32 -8.14
N ARG A 38 5.07 -72.78 -7.00
CA ARG A 38 5.25 -71.97 -5.79
C ARG A 38 6.39 -70.96 -5.91
N ALA A 39 7.40 -71.21 -6.74
CA ALA A 39 8.46 -70.26 -7.07
C ALA A 39 7.96 -69.17 -8.02
N GLU A 40 7.19 -69.53 -9.05
CA GLU A 40 6.57 -68.63 -10.02
C GLU A 40 5.55 -67.69 -9.36
N ARG A 41 4.65 -68.20 -8.51
CA ARG A 41 3.72 -67.37 -7.73
C ARG A 41 4.47 -66.39 -6.79
N LYS A 42 5.64 -66.77 -6.29
CA LYS A 42 6.55 -65.87 -5.53
C LYS A 42 7.31 -64.89 -6.44
N ALA A 43 7.47 -65.17 -7.74
CA ALA A 43 8.06 -64.26 -8.72
C ALA A 43 7.05 -63.19 -9.15
N ARG A 44 5.85 -63.58 -9.61
CA ARG A 44 4.73 -62.65 -9.93
C ARG A 44 4.41 -61.72 -8.75
N LYS A 45 4.30 -62.24 -7.51
CA LYS A 45 4.08 -61.38 -6.32
C LYS A 45 5.26 -60.44 -5.99
N LYS A 46 6.47 -60.69 -6.52
CA LYS A 46 7.62 -59.79 -6.39
C LYS A 46 7.71 -58.76 -7.52
N SER A 47 7.40 -59.12 -8.77
CA SER A 47 7.31 -58.13 -9.86
C SER A 47 6.17 -57.16 -9.62
N SER A 48 4.97 -57.65 -9.31
CA SER A 48 3.81 -56.84 -8.88
C SER A 48 4.16 -55.89 -7.72
N LYS A 49 4.87 -56.34 -6.68
CA LYS A 49 5.30 -55.44 -5.58
C LYS A 49 6.39 -54.43 -5.98
N MET A 50 7.24 -54.72 -6.97
CA MET A 50 8.15 -53.70 -7.53
C MET A 50 7.41 -52.70 -8.43
N LEU A 51 6.39 -53.15 -9.16
CA LEU A 51 5.55 -52.32 -10.02
C LEU A 51 4.72 -51.32 -9.18
N ALA A 52 4.11 -51.79 -8.10
CA ALA A 52 3.43 -50.95 -7.10
C ALA A 52 4.40 -49.95 -6.42
N SER A 53 5.67 -50.33 -6.22
CA SER A 53 6.74 -49.42 -5.75
C SER A 53 7.08 -48.29 -6.73
N LEU A 54 6.53 -48.30 -7.96
CA LEU A 54 6.70 -47.25 -8.96
C LEU A 54 5.42 -46.43 -9.18
N GLY A 55 4.29 -46.83 -8.57
CA GLY A 55 2.97 -46.19 -8.75
C GLY A 55 2.06 -46.89 -9.77
N TYR A 56 2.44 -48.05 -10.31
CA TYR A 56 1.67 -48.77 -11.33
C TYR A 56 1.17 -50.12 -10.81
N SER A 57 0.09 -50.64 -11.40
CA SER A 57 -0.33 -52.04 -11.23
C SER A 57 -0.88 -52.61 -12.53
N ASP A 58 -1.18 -53.90 -12.55
CA ASP A 58 -1.80 -54.58 -13.70
C ASP A 58 -3.24 -54.09 -13.95
N GLU A 59 -3.86 -53.40 -12.99
CA GLU A 59 -5.20 -52.79 -13.09
C GLU A 59 -5.13 -51.26 -13.27
N THR A 60 -4.07 -50.62 -12.77
CA THR A 60 -3.80 -49.18 -12.87
C THR A 60 -2.56 -48.90 -13.70
N ASN A 61 -2.73 -49.04 -15.01
CA ASN A 61 -1.72 -48.77 -16.04
C ASN A 61 -2.26 -47.74 -17.06
N PRO A 62 -1.66 -46.54 -17.20
CA PRO A 62 -2.08 -45.53 -18.18
C PRO A 62 -2.04 -45.99 -19.64
N PHE A 63 -1.36 -47.09 -19.95
CA PHE A 63 -1.21 -47.65 -21.29
C PHE A 63 -2.10 -48.89 -21.54
N GLY A 64 -2.96 -49.28 -20.60
CA GLY A 64 -3.98 -50.32 -20.79
C GLY A 64 -3.47 -51.78 -20.88
N ASP A 65 -2.18 -52.03 -20.66
CA ASP A 65 -1.63 -53.40 -20.60
C ASP A 65 -1.87 -54.03 -19.21
N SER A 66 -2.65 -55.11 -19.19
CA SER A 66 -3.04 -55.88 -18.00
C SER A 66 -2.05 -56.99 -17.62
N SER A 67 -0.90 -57.07 -18.29
CA SER A 67 0.15 -58.08 -18.09
C SER A 67 1.48 -57.48 -17.59
N LEU A 68 1.44 -56.22 -17.11
CA LEU A 68 2.60 -55.39 -16.81
C LEU A 68 3.55 -55.97 -15.73
N SER A 69 3.07 -56.87 -14.87
CA SER A 69 3.88 -57.62 -13.90
C SER A 69 4.65 -58.81 -14.50
N GLU A 70 4.44 -59.16 -15.76
CA GLU A 70 5.11 -60.25 -16.47
C GLU A 70 6.36 -59.78 -17.26
N PRO A 71 7.41 -60.62 -17.39
CA PRO A 71 8.61 -60.23 -18.12
C PRO A 71 8.41 -60.34 -19.65
N PHE A 72 8.14 -59.21 -20.32
CA PHE A 72 8.05 -59.18 -21.79
C PHE A 72 9.31 -59.74 -22.49
N VAL A 73 9.11 -60.76 -23.34
CA VAL A 73 10.14 -61.36 -24.19
C VAL A 73 9.69 -61.36 -25.65
N TRP A 74 10.42 -60.63 -26.49
CA TRP A 74 10.15 -60.57 -27.93
C TRP A 74 10.66 -61.84 -28.63
N GLY A 75 9.90 -62.95 -28.55
CA GLY A 75 10.30 -64.28 -29.04
C GLY A 75 10.86 -64.27 -30.47
N LYS A 76 10.11 -63.68 -31.41
CA LYS A 76 10.49 -63.57 -32.82
C LYS A 76 11.88 -62.94 -33.06
N LYS A 77 12.29 -61.95 -32.23
CA LYS A 77 13.62 -61.31 -32.32
C LYS A 77 14.78 -62.23 -31.91
N TYR A 78 14.51 -63.27 -31.12
CA TYR A 78 15.50 -64.30 -30.76
C TYR A 78 15.57 -65.39 -31.82
N GLU A 79 14.41 -65.79 -32.35
CA GLU A 79 14.28 -66.71 -33.48
C GLU A 79 14.94 -66.15 -34.76
N ASP A 80 14.57 -64.94 -35.21
CA ASP A 80 15.15 -64.25 -36.39
C ASP A 80 16.68 -63.98 -36.26
N LYS A 81 17.24 -64.07 -35.05
CA LYS A 81 18.68 -63.85 -34.79
C LYS A 81 19.44 -65.12 -34.41
N GLY A 82 18.79 -66.29 -34.39
CA GLY A 82 19.42 -67.55 -34.03
C GLY A 82 20.05 -67.57 -32.63
N LYS A 83 19.46 -66.85 -31.66
CA LYS A 83 19.99 -66.78 -30.28
C LYS A 83 19.00 -67.37 -29.28
N GLU A 84 19.52 -68.07 -28.28
CA GLU A 84 18.70 -68.56 -27.16
C GLU A 84 17.99 -67.43 -26.42
N LYS A 85 16.83 -67.76 -25.86
CA LYS A 85 16.00 -66.83 -25.08
C LYS A 85 16.71 -66.58 -23.73
N PRO A 86 16.77 -65.33 -23.22
CA PRO A 86 17.59 -65.01 -22.04
C PRO A 86 17.12 -65.76 -20.79
N SER A 87 18.05 -66.12 -19.91
CA SER A 87 17.69 -66.84 -18.69
C SER A 87 16.74 -66.02 -17.82
N ALA A 88 15.79 -66.66 -17.11
CA ALA A 88 14.93 -65.99 -16.13
C ALA A 88 15.73 -65.19 -15.08
N ARG A 89 16.96 -65.63 -14.76
CA ARG A 89 17.89 -64.91 -13.87
C ARG A 89 18.42 -63.60 -14.49
N GLU A 90 18.58 -63.55 -15.80
CA GLU A 90 19.02 -62.37 -16.56
C GLU A 90 17.86 -61.42 -16.85
N LEU A 91 16.69 -61.93 -17.26
CA LEU A 91 15.47 -61.14 -17.41
C LEU A 91 15.17 -60.35 -16.13
N LYS A 92 15.27 -61.02 -14.98
CA LYS A 92 15.14 -60.40 -13.65
C LYS A 92 16.25 -59.37 -13.35
N LYS A 93 17.50 -59.64 -13.75
CA LYS A 93 18.62 -58.70 -13.59
C LYS A 93 18.45 -57.44 -14.47
N GLN A 94 17.88 -57.59 -15.66
CA GLN A 94 17.48 -56.47 -16.52
C GLN A 94 16.28 -55.71 -15.93
N GLN A 95 15.26 -56.41 -15.42
CA GLN A 95 14.09 -55.79 -14.80
C GLN A 95 14.49 -54.91 -13.61
N ILE A 96 15.36 -55.42 -12.72
CA ILE A 96 15.90 -54.64 -11.59
C ILE A 96 16.67 -53.40 -12.09
N ARG A 97 17.54 -53.53 -13.09
CA ARG A 97 18.26 -52.39 -13.68
C ARG A 97 17.31 -51.32 -14.21
N ARG A 98 16.29 -51.70 -15.00
CA ARG A 98 15.26 -50.77 -15.51
C ARG A 98 14.49 -50.09 -14.37
N VAL A 99 14.14 -50.82 -13.30
CA VAL A 99 13.46 -50.26 -12.12
C VAL A 99 14.34 -49.24 -11.39
N ASP A 100 15.64 -49.51 -11.23
CA ASP A 100 16.56 -48.58 -10.58
C ASP A 100 16.95 -47.39 -11.48
N GLU A 101 16.96 -47.57 -12.81
CA GLU A 101 17.03 -46.48 -13.79
C GLU A 101 15.79 -45.58 -13.72
N ILE A 102 14.58 -46.15 -13.64
CA ILE A 102 13.33 -45.39 -13.45
C ILE A 102 13.33 -44.65 -12.10
N ARG A 103 13.81 -45.27 -11.01
CA ARG A 103 13.96 -44.60 -9.70
C ARG A 103 14.91 -43.40 -9.78
N LYS A 104 16.06 -43.54 -10.46
CA LYS A 104 16.98 -42.41 -10.71
C LYS A 104 16.37 -41.34 -11.62
N ALA A 105 15.54 -41.74 -12.60
CA ALA A 105 14.82 -40.80 -13.46
C ALA A 105 13.69 -40.06 -12.73
N ARG A 106 13.01 -40.73 -11.78
CA ARG A 106 11.99 -40.12 -10.90
C ARG A 106 12.64 -39.16 -9.90
N ARG A 107 13.73 -39.55 -9.23
CA ARG A 107 14.44 -38.64 -8.33
C ARG A 107 14.91 -37.37 -9.06
N ARG A 108 15.52 -37.51 -10.25
CA ARG A 108 15.87 -36.34 -11.11
C ARG A 108 14.66 -35.62 -11.74
N ARG A 109 13.42 -36.00 -11.44
CA ARG A 109 12.21 -35.17 -11.70
C ARG A 109 11.86 -34.44 -10.41
N GLU A 110 11.65 -35.19 -9.34
CA GLU A 110 11.39 -34.76 -7.96
C GLU A 110 12.37 -33.66 -7.49
N GLU A 111 13.68 -33.82 -7.73
CA GLU A 111 14.73 -32.81 -7.46
C GLU A 111 14.48 -31.50 -8.24
N ARG A 112 14.22 -31.58 -9.56
CA ARG A 112 13.96 -30.39 -10.41
C ARG A 112 12.57 -29.80 -10.22
N GLU A 113 11.64 -30.58 -9.70
CA GLU A 113 10.26 -30.19 -9.41
C GLU A 113 10.24 -29.39 -8.11
N ALA A 114 10.98 -29.84 -7.08
CA ALA A 114 11.25 -29.07 -5.86
C ALA A 114 12.11 -27.81 -6.11
N GLU A 115 13.17 -27.89 -6.93
CA GLU A 115 13.94 -26.70 -7.35
C GLU A 115 13.04 -25.68 -8.07
N LYS A 116 12.11 -26.15 -8.91
CA LYS A 116 11.14 -25.29 -9.60
C LYS A 116 10.09 -24.72 -8.64
N GLU A 117 9.61 -25.50 -7.67
CA GLU A 117 8.63 -25.10 -6.66
C GLU A 117 9.20 -24.03 -5.71
N GLU A 118 10.44 -24.18 -5.22
CA GLU A 118 11.15 -23.13 -4.47
C GLU A 118 11.35 -21.86 -5.32
N MET A 119 11.77 -22.00 -6.59
CA MET A 119 11.91 -20.87 -7.51
C MET A 119 10.58 -20.19 -7.86
N GLU A 120 9.46 -20.92 -7.85
CA GLU A 120 8.13 -20.36 -8.06
C GLU A 120 7.57 -19.72 -6.79
N ARG A 121 7.85 -20.27 -5.60
CA ARG A 121 7.53 -19.61 -4.33
C ARG A 121 8.28 -18.30 -4.19
N LEU A 122 9.60 -18.29 -4.39
CA LEU A 122 10.43 -17.08 -4.33
C LEU A 122 9.96 -16.03 -5.33
N LYS A 123 9.59 -16.42 -6.56
CA LYS A 123 8.99 -15.49 -7.54
C LYS A 123 7.62 -14.96 -7.14
N SER A 124 6.80 -15.76 -6.46
CA SER A 124 5.50 -15.31 -5.95
C SER A 124 5.65 -14.34 -4.78
N GLU A 125 6.67 -14.55 -3.93
CA GLU A 125 7.05 -13.64 -2.86
C GLU A 125 7.62 -12.33 -3.43
N GLU A 126 8.53 -12.40 -4.41
CA GLU A 126 9.11 -11.26 -5.13
C GLU A 126 8.04 -10.43 -5.87
N LEU A 127 7.10 -11.09 -6.56
CA LEU A 127 5.98 -10.43 -7.23
C LEU A 127 5.07 -9.73 -6.21
N ARG A 128 4.69 -10.40 -5.12
CA ARG A 128 3.84 -9.80 -4.09
C ARG A 128 4.50 -8.61 -3.39
N LEU A 129 5.82 -8.60 -3.25
CA LEU A 129 6.58 -7.45 -2.75
C LEU A 129 6.55 -6.30 -3.76
N LYS A 130 6.82 -6.57 -5.05
CA LYS A 130 6.77 -5.56 -6.12
C LYS A 130 5.38 -4.97 -6.36
N ASP A 131 4.33 -5.77 -6.21
CA ASP A 131 2.95 -5.32 -6.28
C ASP A 131 2.58 -4.44 -5.07
N ALA A 132 3.14 -4.72 -3.88
CA ALA A 132 2.96 -3.89 -2.69
C ALA A 132 3.74 -2.57 -2.78
N GLU A 133 5.01 -2.61 -3.20
CA GLU A 133 5.83 -1.43 -3.48
C GLU A 133 5.13 -0.51 -4.50
N GLN A 134 4.66 -1.05 -5.63
CA GLN A 134 3.92 -0.28 -6.63
C GLN A 134 2.57 0.25 -6.13
N TYR A 135 1.93 -0.43 -5.17
CA TYR A 135 0.69 0.04 -4.55
C TYR A 135 0.94 1.23 -3.62
N GLU A 136 1.97 1.18 -2.75
CA GLU A 136 2.37 2.31 -1.90
C GLU A 136 2.81 3.51 -2.75
N ASP A 137 3.58 3.25 -3.81
CA ASP A 137 4.04 4.24 -4.79
C ASP A 137 2.88 4.85 -5.60
N TRP A 138 1.74 4.14 -5.72
CA TRP A 138 0.51 4.64 -6.34
C TRP A 138 -0.36 5.43 -5.35
N GLN A 139 -0.52 4.96 -4.10
CA GLN A 139 -1.28 5.68 -3.05
C GLN A 139 -0.72 7.10 -2.85
N GLN A 140 0.60 7.23 -2.68
CA GLN A 140 1.25 8.54 -2.49
C GLN A 140 0.99 9.51 -3.65
N LYS A 141 0.98 9.00 -4.90
CA LYS A 141 0.70 9.81 -6.10
C LYS A 141 -0.77 10.18 -6.24
N GLU A 142 -1.69 9.33 -5.77
CA GLU A 142 -3.13 9.65 -5.72
C GLU A 142 -3.43 10.67 -4.60
N GLU A 143 -2.76 10.58 -3.45
CA GLU A 143 -2.79 11.57 -2.37
C GLU A 143 -2.24 12.93 -2.83
N GLU A 144 -1.04 12.98 -3.41
CA GLU A 144 -0.49 14.18 -4.05
C GLU A 144 -1.45 14.77 -5.10
N PHE A 145 -2.08 13.92 -5.91
CA PHE A 145 -3.06 14.36 -6.91
C PHE A 145 -4.32 14.94 -6.25
N HIS A 146 -4.85 14.33 -5.20
CA HIS A 146 -5.97 14.86 -4.42
C HIS A 146 -5.64 16.22 -3.78
N LEU A 147 -4.45 16.36 -3.20
CA LEU A 147 -3.93 17.62 -2.65
C LEU A 147 -3.82 18.72 -3.73
N LYS A 148 -3.22 18.42 -4.89
CA LYS A 148 -3.17 19.36 -6.03
C LYS A 148 -4.56 19.70 -6.57
N GLN A 149 -5.49 18.73 -6.62
CA GLN A 149 -6.89 18.97 -6.99
C GLN A 149 -7.61 19.90 -6.01
N ALA A 150 -7.27 19.90 -4.71
CA ALA A 150 -7.83 20.85 -3.76
C ALA A 150 -7.44 22.31 -4.10
N LYS A 151 -6.15 22.55 -4.39
CA LYS A 151 -5.61 23.86 -4.85
C LYS A 151 -6.32 24.33 -6.12
N VAL A 152 -6.42 23.48 -7.14
CA VAL A 152 -7.11 23.80 -8.42
C VAL A 152 -8.61 24.03 -8.23
N ARG A 153 -9.29 23.22 -7.39
CA ARG A 153 -10.71 23.43 -7.06
C ARG A 153 -10.94 24.74 -6.31
N SER A 154 -9.98 25.23 -5.52
CA SER A 154 -10.05 26.55 -4.89
C SER A 154 -9.89 27.68 -5.91
N GLN A 155 -8.87 27.62 -6.78
CA GLN A 155 -8.67 28.56 -7.90
C GLN A 155 -9.95 28.74 -8.75
N LEU A 156 -10.63 27.64 -9.09
CA LEU A 156 -11.88 27.66 -9.87
C LEU A 156 -13.06 28.28 -9.10
N ARG A 157 -13.17 28.07 -7.78
CA ARG A 157 -14.21 28.68 -6.93
C ARG A 157 -14.01 30.18 -6.78
N ILE A 158 -12.77 30.63 -6.61
CA ILE A 158 -12.35 32.03 -6.60
C ILE A 158 -12.69 32.69 -7.95
N ARG A 159 -12.32 32.07 -9.08
CA ARG A 159 -12.69 32.56 -10.43
C ARG A 159 -14.21 32.72 -10.60
N ALA A 160 -14.99 31.80 -10.05
CA ALA A 160 -16.44 31.76 -10.17
C ALA A 160 -17.19 32.70 -9.20
N ASN A 161 -16.48 33.39 -8.28
CA ASN A 161 -17.07 34.11 -7.14
C ASN A 161 -18.03 33.22 -6.31
N ARG A 162 -17.67 31.95 -6.11
CA ARG A 162 -18.39 30.96 -5.28
C ARG A 162 -17.46 30.38 -4.23
N GLU A 163 -16.88 31.29 -3.46
CA GLU A 163 -15.82 31.05 -2.50
C GLU A 163 -16.38 30.42 -1.22
N LYS A 164 -15.89 29.24 -0.84
CA LYS A 164 -16.08 28.66 0.50
C LYS A 164 -15.28 29.44 1.55
N PRO A 165 -15.56 29.26 2.86
CA PRO A 165 -14.73 29.81 3.92
C PRO A 165 -13.23 29.50 3.77
N VAL A 166 -12.85 28.29 3.36
CA VAL A 166 -11.43 27.97 3.11
C VAL A 166 -10.85 28.74 1.93
N ASP A 167 -11.64 28.99 0.88
CA ASP A 167 -11.17 29.74 -0.29
C ASP A 167 -10.86 31.17 0.10
N LEU A 168 -11.72 31.81 0.92
CA LEU A 168 -11.50 33.16 1.44
C LEU A 168 -10.20 33.29 2.24
N LEU A 169 -9.87 32.25 3.03
CA LEU A 169 -8.63 32.18 3.82
C LEU A 169 -7.40 31.94 2.91
N ALA A 170 -7.49 30.96 2.00
CA ALA A 170 -6.42 30.58 1.08
C ALA A 170 -6.10 31.68 0.05
N LYS A 171 -7.09 32.47 -0.36
CA LYS A 171 -7.00 33.48 -1.43
C LYS A 171 -5.84 34.46 -1.26
N ASN A 172 -5.67 35.05 -0.08
CA ASN A 172 -4.58 36.00 0.17
C ASN A 172 -3.21 35.30 0.17
N LEU A 173 -3.12 34.11 0.76
CA LEU A 173 -1.89 33.29 0.81
C LEU A 173 -1.44 32.90 -0.60
N LEU A 174 -2.37 32.39 -1.42
CA LEU A 174 -2.12 31.97 -2.80
C LEU A 174 -1.72 33.16 -3.70
N LEU A 175 -2.33 34.34 -3.51
CA LEU A 175 -1.94 35.57 -4.22
C LEU A 175 -0.51 36.03 -3.86
N VAL A 176 -0.10 35.94 -2.59
CA VAL A 176 1.30 36.24 -2.19
C VAL A 176 2.25 35.16 -2.72
N SER A 177 1.87 33.88 -2.59
CA SER A 177 2.66 32.73 -3.05
C SER A 177 2.94 32.79 -4.55
N ALA A 178 2.01 33.29 -5.36
CA ALA A 178 2.19 33.45 -6.81
C ALA A 178 3.27 34.48 -7.23
N LYS A 179 3.81 35.29 -6.29
CA LYS A 179 5.01 36.11 -6.51
C LYS A 179 6.30 35.35 -6.20
N SER A 180 6.29 34.56 -5.12
CA SER A 180 7.47 33.89 -4.56
C SER A 180 7.75 32.52 -5.20
N GLY A 181 6.72 31.84 -5.69
CA GLY A 181 6.82 30.55 -6.35
C GLY A 181 7.53 30.65 -7.70
N GLN A 182 8.48 29.74 -7.93
CA GLN A 182 9.16 29.56 -9.22
C GLN A 182 8.42 28.59 -10.16
N GLU A 183 7.36 27.93 -9.69
CA GLU A 183 6.65 26.88 -10.43
C GLU A 183 5.57 27.41 -11.36
N ASP A 184 5.43 26.77 -12.52
CA ASP A 184 4.43 27.13 -13.53
C ASP A 184 2.97 26.84 -13.11
N GLU A 185 2.74 26.09 -12.01
CA GLU A 185 1.39 25.73 -11.53
C GLU A 185 0.58 26.94 -10.98
N ASP A 186 1.23 28.04 -10.59
CA ASP A 186 0.55 29.25 -10.07
C ASP A 186 0.36 30.37 -11.12
N ASP A 187 0.63 30.08 -12.40
CA ASP A 187 0.38 30.96 -13.54
C ASP A 187 -1.10 31.46 -13.63
N PHE A 188 -2.06 30.70 -13.07
CA PHE A 188 -3.44 31.14 -12.88
C PHE A 188 -3.54 32.44 -12.07
N PHE A 189 -2.99 32.45 -10.85
CA PHE A 189 -3.07 33.62 -9.98
C PHE A 189 -2.26 34.76 -10.58
N LYS A 190 -1.05 34.45 -11.07
CA LYS A 190 -0.13 35.39 -11.71
C LYS A 190 -0.76 36.21 -12.86
N LYS A 191 -1.70 35.62 -13.61
CA LYS A 191 -2.46 36.26 -14.71
C LYS A 191 -3.74 37.00 -14.28
N GLU A 192 -4.19 36.79 -13.05
CA GLU A 192 -5.44 37.34 -12.52
C GLU A 192 -5.21 38.27 -11.29
N ILE A 193 -3.94 38.54 -10.94
CA ILE A 193 -3.51 39.67 -10.09
C ILE A 193 -4.16 40.97 -10.62
N GLY A 194 -4.66 41.80 -9.70
CA GLY A 194 -5.39 43.03 -10.03
C GLY A 194 -6.86 42.83 -10.45
N ARG A 195 -7.32 41.60 -10.72
CA ARG A 195 -8.74 41.29 -10.94
C ARG A 195 -9.38 40.53 -9.78
N ILE A 196 -8.63 39.65 -9.13
CA ILE A 196 -9.08 38.97 -7.90
C ILE A 196 -9.14 40.01 -6.77
N ARG A 197 -10.32 40.17 -6.16
CA ARG A 197 -10.52 41.05 -5.00
C ARG A 197 -9.83 40.48 -3.77
N VAL A 198 -8.92 41.24 -3.16
CA VAL A 198 -8.30 40.91 -1.87
C VAL A 198 -9.38 40.74 -0.79
N GLU A 199 -9.22 39.74 0.08
CA GLU A 199 -10.07 39.58 1.26
C GLU A 199 -9.49 40.41 2.42
N HIS A 200 -10.29 41.32 2.97
CA HIS A 200 -9.89 42.23 4.06
C HIS A 200 -10.45 41.80 5.43
N ARG A 201 -11.30 40.76 5.47
CA ARG A 201 -11.78 40.17 6.73
C ARG A 201 -10.66 39.37 7.38
N ARG A 202 -10.35 39.70 8.63
CA ARG A 202 -9.38 38.98 9.47
C ARG A 202 -9.74 37.49 9.57
N PRO A 203 -8.76 36.56 9.56
CA PRO A 203 -9.02 35.12 9.46
C PRO A 203 -9.98 34.57 10.53
N HIS A 204 -9.79 34.95 11.80
CA HIS A 204 -10.68 34.55 12.89
C HIS A 204 -12.11 35.07 12.73
N ALA A 205 -12.30 36.28 12.16
CA ALA A 205 -13.62 36.88 11.96
C ALA A 205 -14.42 36.17 10.86
N ILE A 206 -13.75 35.45 9.96
CA ILE A 206 -14.40 34.52 9.02
C ILE A 206 -14.91 33.28 9.79
N VAL A 207 -14.12 32.75 10.73
CA VAL A 207 -14.46 31.54 11.52
C VAL A 207 -15.63 31.78 12.49
N GLU A 208 -15.68 32.92 13.18
CA GLU A 208 -16.73 33.19 14.18
C GLU A 208 -18.16 33.20 13.60
N VAL A 209 -18.33 33.59 12.33
CA VAL A 209 -19.66 33.71 11.69
C VAL A 209 -20.20 32.43 11.06
N LEU A 210 -19.44 31.33 11.07
CA LEU A 210 -19.83 30.07 10.43
C LEU A 210 -20.75 29.22 11.31
N SER A 211 -21.61 28.43 10.66
CA SER A 211 -22.40 27.38 11.31
C SER A 211 -21.53 26.18 11.71
N MET A 212 -22.08 25.32 12.58
CA MET A 212 -21.40 24.13 13.09
C MET A 212 -20.98 23.14 11.98
N ASP A 213 -21.74 23.08 10.87
CA ASP A 213 -21.47 22.17 9.76
C ASP A 213 -20.43 22.77 8.79
N GLU A 214 -20.53 24.07 8.50
CA GLU A 214 -19.51 24.82 7.73
C GLU A 214 -18.15 24.81 8.44
N LEU A 215 -18.13 24.85 9.78
CA LEU A 215 -16.91 24.72 10.58
C LEU A 215 -16.27 23.33 10.48
N ARG A 216 -17.08 22.27 10.35
CA ARG A 216 -16.57 20.91 10.14
C ARG A 216 -16.02 20.72 8.73
N GLU A 217 -16.68 21.28 7.72
CA GLU A 217 -16.12 21.35 6.37
C GLU A 217 -14.82 22.16 6.36
N LEU A 218 -14.78 23.32 7.01
CA LEU A 218 -13.57 24.14 7.12
C LEU A 218 -12.45 23.42 7.88
N GLN A 219 -12.74 22.71 8.97
CA GLN A 219 -11.75 21.93 9.73
C GLN A 219 -11.09 20.85 8.85
N GLY A 220 -11.89 20.15 8.02
CA GLY A 220 -11.37 19.19 7.04
C GLY A 220 -10.56 19.88 5.93
N ASP A 221 -11.12 20.92 5.30
CA ASP A 221 -10.45 21.67 4.25
C ASP A 221 -9.11 22.28 4.75
N VAL A 222 -9.04 22.80 5.99
CA VAL A 222 -7.81 23.33 6.64
C VAL A 222 -6.75 22.23 6.82
N HIS A 223 -7.14 21.01 7.19
CA HIS A 223 -6.20 19.90 7.35
C HIS A 223 -5.54 19.53 5.99
N THR A 224 -6.32 19.52 4.90
CA THR A 224 -5.80 19.33 3.54
C THR A 224 -4.81 20.44 3.12
N TYR A 225 -4.98 21.68 3.60
CA TYR A 225 -4.01 22.76 3.38
C TYR A 225 -2.75 22.65 4.28
N GLU A 226 -2.89 22.16 5.51
CA GLU A 226 -1.77 21.81 6.39
C GLU A 226 -0.89 20.70 5.77
N GLU A 227 -1.50 19.65 5.20
CA GLU A 227 -0.83 18.57 4.48
C GLU A 227 -0.11 19.07 3.20
N LEU A 228 -0.74 19.96 2.44
CA LEU A 228 -0.16 20.63 1.26
C LEU A 228 1.12 21.42 1.59
N GLU A 229 1.12 22.15 2.71
CA GLU A 229 2.27 22.96 3.13
C GLU A 229 3.42 22.10 3.67
N GLN A 230 3.12 20.96 4.32
CA GLN A 230 4.11 20.01 4.81
C GLN A 230 4.76 19.19 3.68
N SER A 231 3.99 18.81 2.66
CA SER A 231 4.45 17.96 1.56
C SER A 231 5.08 18.72 0.39
N GLY A 232 4.49 19.85 -0.04
CA GLY A 232 4.89 20.54 -1.27
C GLY A 232 5.48 21.94 -1.07
N ASN A 233 4.82 22.82 -0.31
CA ASN A 233 5.07 24.27 -0.40
C ASN A 233 6.24 24.80 0.46
N GLY A 234 7.13 23.94 0.93
CA GLY A 234 8.27 24.30 1.79
C GLY A 234 7.89 24.89 3.15
N GLY A 235 6.65 24.68 3.61
CA GLY A 235 6.14 25.14 4.90
C GLY A 235 5.90 26.65 5.05
N HIS A 236 5.96 27.44 3.97
CA HIS A 236 5.88 28.92 4.02
C HIS A 236 4.61 29.44 4.71
N ASN A 237 3.48 28.74 4.56
CA ASN A 237 2.20 29.08 5.20
C ASN A 237 1.81 28.10 6.31
N ALA A 238 2.68 27.15 6.69
CA ALA A 238 2.36 26.14 7.71
C ALA A 238 2.02 26.77 9.07
N GLU A 239 2.67 27.88 9.45
CA GLU A 239 2.32 28.64 10.65
C GLU A 239 0.85 29.12 10.60
N PHE A 240 0.42 29.69 9.47
CA PHE A 240 -0.95 30.17 9.30
C PHE A 240 -1.99 29.05 9.47
N TRP A 241 -1.82 27.92 8.79
CA TRP A 241 -2.80 26.83 8.85
C TRP A 241 -2.83 26.13 10.21
N ASN A 242 -1.68 25.99 10.88
CA ASN A 242 -1.62 25.48 12.26
C ASN A 242 -2.40 26.38 13.24
N LEU A 243 -2.27 27.71 13.11
CA LEU A 243 -3.02 28.66 13.93
C LEU A 243 -4.52 28.68 13.57
N MET A 244 -4.88 28.57 12.28
CA MET A 244 -6.26 28.45 11.83
C MET A 244 -6.94 27.18 12.37
N LYS A 245 -6.22 26.05 12.38
CA LYS A 245 -6.67 24.78 12.95
C LYS A 245 -7.05 24.95 14.42
N LEU A 246 -6.16 25.55 15.24
CA LEU A 246 -6.44 25.83 16.65
C LEU A 246 -7.67 26.73 16.86
N VAL A 247 -7.85 27.77 16.03
CA VAL A 247 -9.02 28.67 16.11
C VAL A 247 -10.32 27.99 15.65
N CYS A 248 -10.27 27.11 14.64
CA CYS A 248 -11.42 26.32 14.21
C CYS A 248 -11.81 25.28 15.27
N ASP A 249 -10.84 24.56 15.83
CA ASP A 249 -11.04 23.59 16.92
C ASP A 249 -11.67 24.26 18.15
N ASP A 250 -11.26 25.49 18.46
CA ASP A 250 -11.84 26.29 19.54
C ASP A 250 -13.28 26.71 19.29
N ARG A 251 -13.57 27.27 18.11
CA ARG A 251 -14.95 27.61 17.71
C ARG A 251 -15.87 26.38 17.77
N ILE A 252 -15.35 25.24 17.30
CA ILE A 252 -16.03 23.93 17.36
C ILE A 252 -16.23 23.47 18.81
N ARG A 253 -15.31 23.71 19.75
CA ARG A 253 -15.49 23.45 21.20
C ARG A 253 -16.58 24.34 21.79
N ARG A 254 -16.53 25.67 21.58
CA ARG A 254 -17.56 26.62 22.07
C ARG A 254 -18.97 26.29 21.60
N LEU A 255 -19.13 25.95 20.31
CA LEU A 255 -20.43 25.57 19.75
C LEU A 255 -20.93 24.20 20.26
N LYS A 256 -20.04 23.24 20.56
CA LYS A 256 -20.43 21.97 21.20
C LYS A 256 -20.91 22.18 22.64
N ARG A 257 -20.22 23.06 23.40
CA ARG A 257 -20.59 23.42 24.79
C ARG A 257 -21.99 24.04 24.81
N SER A 258 -22.18 25.20 24.18
CA SER A 258 -23.48 25.89 24.11
C SER A 258 -24.64 25.02 23.59
N GLN A 259 -24.42 24.13 22.62
CA GLN A 259 -25.45 23.18 22.15
C GLN A 259 -25.80 22.06 23.15
N SER A 260 -24.87 21.66 24.02
CA SER A 260 -25.14 20.68 25.09
C SER A 260 -25.74 21.36 26.33
N GLU A 261 -25.29 22.58 26.62
CA GLU A 261 -25.67 23.40 27.77
C GLU A 261 -27.07 24.02 27.63
N GLY A 262 -27.52 24.33 26.41
CA GLY A 262 -28.92 24.68 26.11
C GLY A 262 -29.96 23.60 26.44
N ARG A 263 -29.54 22.46 27.01
CA ARG A 263 -30.39 21.38 27.54
C ARG A 263 -30.28 21.20 29.07
N SER A 264 -29.54 22.02 29.81
CA SER A 264 -29.40 21.89 31.26
C SER A 264 -29.04 23.18 31.98
N ASP A 265 -29.65 23.37 33.15
CA ASP A 265 -29.63 24.56 34.02
C ASP A 265 -28.27 24.91 34.67
N ARG A 266 -27.16 24.46 34.05
CA ARG A 266 -25.77 24.71 34.45
C ARG A 266 -25.00 25.57 33.43
N GLY A 267 -25.49 25.68 32.19
CA GLY A 267 -24.81 26.41 31.12
C GLY A 267 -24.48 27.87 31.46
N ALA A 268 -25.46 28.60 31.97
CA ALA A 268 -25.34 30.03 32.29
C ALA A 268 -24.23 30.37 33.32
N ILE A 269 -23.75 29.38 34.09
CA ILE A 269 -22.61 29.57 35.00
C ILE A 269 -21.29 29.52 34.21
N HIS A 270 -21.14 28.57 33.28
CA HIS A 270 -19.94 28.45 32.45
C HIS A 270 -19.87 29.52 31.35
N ASP A 271 -21.01 29.95 30.78
CA ASP A 271 -21.04 31.09 29.85
C ASP A 271 -20.57 32.38 30.52
N SER A 272 -21.08 32.70 31.71
CA SER A 272 -20.64 33.86 32.51
C SER A 272 -19.14 33.83 32.85
N VAL A 273 -18.60 32.63 33.10
CA VAL A 273 -17.16 32.42 33.31
C VAL A 273 -16.38 32.61 32.00
N ASN A 274 -16.84 32.07 30.87
CA ASN A 274 -16.22 32.28 29.56
C ASN A 274 -16.20 33.76 29.16
N ASP A 275 -17.30 34.49 29.37
CA ASP A 275 -17.39 35.95 29.13
C ASP A 275 -16.37 36.70 30.01
N THR A 276 -16.26 36.33 31.30
CA THR A 276 -15.27 36.91 32.22
C THR A 276 -13.83 36.62 31.77
N ILE A 277 -13.55 35.41 31.25
CA ILE A 277 -12.24 35.03 30.71
C ILE A 277 -11.95 35.80 29.41
N GLU A 278 -12.92 35.95 28.51
CA GLU A 278 -12.74 36.66 27.25
C GLU A 278 -12.59 38.18 27.48
N GLU A 279 -13.32 38.79 28.43
CA GLU A 279 -13.07 40.17 28.90
C GLU A 279 -11.66 40.30 29.50
N MET A 280 -11.28 39.39 30.42
CA MET A 280 -9.94 39.36 31.04
C MET A 280 -8.80 39.25 30.02
N LEU A 281 -9.02 38.62 28.87
CA LEU A 281 -8.02 38.43 27.82
C LEU A 281 -8.12 39.47 26.70
N SER A 282 -9.25 40.17 26.58
CA SER A 282 -9.44 41.25 25.62
C SER A 282 -8.44 42.39 25.86
N GLY A 283 -7.91 42.97 24.77
CA GLY A 283 -7.00 44.11 24.83
C GLY A 283 -5.61 43.85 25.44
N LYS A 284 -5.29 42.61 25.88
CA LYS A 284 -3.95 42.26 26.36
C LYS A 284 -2.96 42.12 25.19
N ASP A 285 -1.82 42.77 25.33
CA ASP A 285 -0.67 42.64 24.42
C ASP A 285 -0.05 41.23 24.50
N LYS A 286 0.68 40.84 23.45
CA LYS A 286 1.38 39.56 23.31
C LYS A 286 2.27 39.25 24.52
N GLY A 287 3.09 40.21 24.94
CA GLY A 287 3.97 40.09 26.11
C GLY A 287 3.25 40.13 27.47
N ALA A 288 1.95 40.41 27.50
CA ALA A 288 1.08 40.26 28.67
C ALA A 288 0.36 38.90 28.66
N LEU A 289 -0.04 38.40 27.48
CA LEU A 289 -0.59 37.04 27.33
C LEU A 289 0.46 35.96 27.66
N GLU A 290 1.71 36.13 27.23
CA GLU A 290 2.83 35.23 27.55
C GLU A 290 3.08 35.14 29.07
N LYS A 291 3.06 36.27 29.79
CA LYS A 291 3.22 36.29 31.27
C LYS A 291 2.07 35.59 31.96
N LEU A 292 0.84 35.90 31.55
CA LEU A 292 -0.36 35.26 32.09
C LEU A 292 -0.35 33.74 31.82
N GLN A 293 0.17 33.30 30.67
CA GLN A 293 0.33 31.88 30.36
C GLN A 293 1.30 31.19 31.34
N CYS A 294 2.39 31.86 31.74
CA CYS A 294 3.30 31.36 32.78
C CYS A 294 2.62 31.34 34.16
N GLU A 295 1.98 32.42 34.58
CA GLU A 295 1.26 32.53 35.87
C GLU A 295 0.17 31.45 36.01
N VAL A 296 -0.57 31.16 34.93
CA VAL A 296 -1.58 30.09 34.89
C VAL A 296 -0.93 28.71 34.93
N LYS A 297 0.16 28.47 34.19
CA LYS A 297 0.89 27.19 34.22
C LYS A 297 1.53 26.92 35.59
N GLU A 298 2.05 27.94 36.28
CA GLU A 298 2.51 27.84 37.67
C GLU A 298 1.35 27.58 38.65
N THR A 299 0.17 28.14 38.41
CA THR A 299 -1.03 27.91 39.23
C THR A 299 -1.54 26.47 39.10
N ILE A 300 -1.62 25.93 37.88
CA ILE A 300 -1.97 24.51 37.62
C ILE A 300 -0.94 23.57 38.24
N ALA A 301 0.36 23.87 38.10
CA ALA A 301 1.43 23.09 38.73
C ALA A 301 1.37 23.15 40.27
N SER A 302 0.94 24.28 40.85
CA SER A 302 0.76 24.40 42.30
C SER A 302 -0.46 23.62 42.81
N ALA A 303 -1.54 23.58 42.03
CA ALA A 303 -2.73 22.77 42.32
C ALA A 303 -2.41 21.27 42.33
N SER A 304 -1.73 20.76 41.30
CA SER A 304 -1.38 19.34 41.18
C SER A 304 -0.40 18.85 42.27
N ASN A 305 0.41 19.76 42.84
CA ASN A 305 1.29 19.47 43.97
C ASN A 305 0.58 19.50 45.35
N GLY A 306 -0.76 19.58 45.39
CA GLY A 306 -1.55 19.36 46.60
C GLY A 306 -2.20 20.60 47.23
N ALA A 307 -2.27 21.73 46.52
CA ALA A 307 -2.99 22.92 46.99
C ALA A 307 -4.52 22.71 46.90
N THR A 308 -5.13 22.22 47.98
CA THR A 308 -6.57 21.98 48.07
C THR A 308 -7.38 23.28 47.96
N GLY A 309 -8.23 23.38 46.94
CA GLY A 309 -9.14 24.53 46.73
C GLY A 309 -8.93 25.29 45.42
N VAL A 310 -7.95 24.91 44.59
CA VAL A 310 -7.81 25.42 43.22
C VAL A 310 -8.66 24.57 42.26
N ASP A 311 -9.49 25.21 41.45
CA ASP A 311 -10.23 24.58 40.36
C ASP A 311 -9.29 24.40 39.15
N VAL A 312 -8.86 23.16 38.89
CA VAL A 312 -7.91 22.84 37.82
C VAL A 312 -8.57 22.99 36.45
N ASP A 313 -9.79 22.49 36.29
CA ASP A 313 -10.57 22.51 35.04
C ASP A 313 -10.77 23.97 34.56
N TYR A 314 -11.05 24.90 35.50
CA TYR A 314 -11.10 26.34 35.21
C TYR A 314 -9.77 26.88 34.66
N TRP A 315 -8.64 26.59 35.31
CA TRP A 315 -7.34 27.11 34.86
C TRP A 315 -6.84 26.45 33.57
N GLU A 316 -7.21 25.19 33.30
CA GLU A 316 -6.96 24.55 32.01
C GLU A 316 -7.75 25.21 30.87
N GLU A 317 -9.02 25.58 31.08
CA GLU A 317 -9.79 26.37 30.11
C GLU A 317 -9.20 27.76 29.92
N VAL A 318 -8.76 28.44 30.99
CA VAL A 318 -8.04 29.74 30.90
C VAL A 318 -6.75 29.58 30.09
N ALA A 319 -5.95 28.53 30.32
CA ALA A 319 -4.72 28.28 29.56
C ALA A 319 -5.01 28.06 28.07
N GLN A 320 -6.03 27.25 27.75
CA GLN A 320 -6.49 27.01 26.39
C GLN A 320 -7.00 28.29 25.71
N GLN A 321 -7.73 29.13 26.44
CA GLN A 321 -8.25 30.39 25.92
C GLN A 321 -7.15 31.46 25.76
N ILE A 322 -6.08 31.42 26.55
CA ILE A 322 -4.85 32.22 26.33
C ILE A 322 -4.18 31.80 25.01
N GLU A 323 -3.96 30.50 24.79
CA GLU A 323 -3.30 29.99 23.58
C GLU A 323 -4.10 30.30 22.31
N VAL A 324 -5.43 30.23 22.38
CA VAL A 324 -6.32 30.65 21.28
C VAL A 324 -6.27 32.17 21.05
N ASN A 325 -6.15 33.00 22.09
CA ASN A 325 -6.03 34.45 21.91
C ASN A 325 -4.63 34.86 21.42
N GLN A 326 -3.56 34.19 21.84
CA GLN A 326 -2.23 34.30 21.23
C GLN A 326 -2.29 33.94 19.73
N ALA A 327 -2.99 32.86 19.36
CA ALA A 327 -3.15 32.46 17.96
C ALA A 327 -4.00 33.44 17.14
N ARG A 328 -5.12 33.95 17.70
CA ARG A 328 -5.92 35.03 17.09
C ARG A 328 -5.07 36.28 16.84
N ALA A 329 -4.23 36.69 17.79
CA ALA A 329 -3.32 37.82 17.64
C ALA A 329 -2.26 37.57 16.55
N ARG A 330 -1.62 36.38 16.55
CA ARG A 330 -0.63 36.02 15.53
C ARG A 330 -1.23 35.91 14.12
N LEU A 331 -2.47 35.47 13.99
CA LEU A 331 -3.22 35.49 12.72
C LEU A 331 -3.57 36.91 12.26
N ILE A 332 -3.68 37.89 13.16
CA ILE A 332 -3.80 39.31 12.78
C ILE A 332 -2.46 39.82 12.25
N GLU A 333 -1.35 39.59 12.97
CA GLU A 333 0.00 39.94 12.52
C GLU A 333 0.26 39.41 11.11
N LEU A 334 0.08 38.10 10.89
CA LEU A 334 0.30 37.43 9.60
C LEU A 334 -0.63 37.95 8.49
N HIS A 335 -1.88 38.30 8.80
CA HIS A 335 -2.83 38.82 7.82
C HIS A 335 -2.51 40.27 7.42
N GLU A 336 -2.07 41.11 8.35
CA GLU A 336 -1.68 42.50 8.06
C GLU A 336 -0.34 42.56 7.30
N ASP A 337 0.59 41.64 7.61
CA ASP A 337 1.78 41.35 6.80
C ASP A 337 1.43 40.94 5.36
N MET A 338 0.46 40.04 5.19
CA MET A 338 -0.02 39.61 3.87
C MET A 338 -0.70 40.75 3.10
N LEU A 339 -1.59 41.50 3.74
CA LEU A 339 -2.27 42.64 3.11
C LEU A 339 -1.27 43.70 2.64
N THR A 340 -0.19 43.95 3.39
CA THR A 340 0.89 44.85 2.98
C THR A 340 1.60 44.31 1.73
N LYS A 341 2.04 43.05 1.76
CA LYS A 341 2.69 42.37 0.61
C LYS A 341 1.78 42.33 -0.64
N LEU A 342 0.47 42.24 -0.45
CA LEU A 342 -0.54 42.29 -1.52
C LEU A 342 -0.74 43.71 -2.09
N ALA A 343 -0.69 44.75 -1.25
CA ALA A 343 -0.74 46.13 -1.70
C ALA A 343 0.49 46.48 -2.57
N ASP A 344 1.69 46.13 -2.11
CA ASP A 344 2.94 46.28 -2.88
C ASP A 344 2.85 45.55 -4.23
N LEU A 345 2.30 44.32 -4.22
CA LEU A 345 2.07 43.50 -5.41
C LEU A 345 1.11 44.13 -6.42
N MET A 346 0.02 44.71 -5.94
CA MET A 346 -0.95 45.38 -6.80
C MET A 346 -0.35 46.66 -7.39
N GLU A 347 0.38 47.46 -6.61
CA GLU A 347 1.05 48.67 -7.10
C GLU A 347 2.15 48.34 -8.14
N GLU A 348 2.95 47.29 -7.91
CA GLU A 348 3.92 46.77 -8.89
C GLU A 348 3.25 46.31 -10.20
N HIS A 349 2.10 45.63 -10.10
CA HIS A 349 1.37 45.12 -11.25
C HIS A 349 0.71 46.26 -12.05
N GLU A 350 0.09 47.22 -11.35
CA GLU A 350 -0.46 48.43 -11.96
C GLU A 350 0.62 49.22 -12.70
N LYS A 351 1.78 49.47 -12.06
CA LYS A 351 2.94 50.09 -12.70
C LYS A 351 3.37 49.35 -13.97
N ARG A 352 3.57 48.02 -13.90
CA ARG A 352 3.97 47.22 -15.06
C ARG A 352 2.95 47.27 -16.20
N THR A 353 1.65 47.17 -15.89
CA THR A 353 0.60 47.23 -16.93
C THR A 353 0.47 48.62 -17.55
N ALA A 354 0.75 49.70 -16.81
CA ALA A 354 0.84 51.06 -17.32
C ALA A 354 2.09 51.27 -18.19
N GLU A 355 3.25 50.74 -17.78
CA GLU A 355 4.47 50.70 -18.58
C GLU A 355 4.23 49.94 -19.90
N GLU A 356 3.70 48.72 -19.86
CA GLU A 356 3.36 47.91 -21.05
C GLU A 356 2.32 48.59 -21.96
N ALA A 357 1.41 49.41 -21.42
CA ALA A 357 0.46 50.19 -22.20
C ALA A 357 1.15 51.37 -22.91
N ALA A 358 1.93 52.17 -22.18
CA ALA A 358 2.72 53.26 -22.74
C ALA A 358 3.72 52.75 -23.80
N ASP A 359 4.34 51.59 -23.57
CA ASP A 359 5.27 50.97 -24.50
C ASP A 359 4.55 50.48 -25.78
N ARG A 360 3.30 50.03 -25.68
CA ARG A 360 2.43 49.69 -26.81
C ARG A 360 2.06 50.94 -27.62
N GLU A 361 1.61 52.00 -26.95
CA GLU A 361 1.29 53.29 -27.59
C GLU A 361 2.52 53.88 -28.30
N CYS A 362 3.69 53.83 -27.68
CA CYS A 362 4.96 54.22 -28.30
C CYS A 362 5.29 53.41 -29.56
N ARG A 363 5.08 52.08 -29.54
CA ARG A 363 5.30 51.21 -30.71
C ARG A 363 4.29 51.49 -31.83
N GLU A 364 3.02 51.69 -31.51
CA GLU A 364 1.97 52.03 -32.49
C GLU A 364 2.20 53.42 -33.12
N TRP A 365 2.70 54.38 -32.34
CA TRP A 365 3.09 55.71 -32.80
C TRP A 365 4.34 55.67 -33.70
N LEU A 366 5.37 54.92 -33.32
CA LEU A 366 6.58 54.69 -34.13
C LEU A 366 6.25 54.05 -35.50
N LEU A 367 5.28 53.12 -35.53
CA LEU A 367 4.77 52.53 -36.78
C LEU A 367 3.95 53.50 -37.65
N HIS A 368 3.44 54.59 -37.08
CA HIS A 368 2.66 55.61 -37.78
C HIS A 368 3.46 56.86 -38.20
N ILE A 369 4.78 56.92 -37.94
CA ILE A 369 5.63 58.03 -38.40
C ILE A 369 5.58 58.11 -39.94
N PRO A 370 5.05 59.19 -40.54
CA PRO A 370 4.99 59.32 -41.99
C PRO A 370 6.41 59.45 -42.56
N ASN A 371 6.76 58.60 -43.52
CA ASN A 371 8.11 58.54 -44.11
C ASN A 371 8.35 59.71 -45.10
N ASN A 372 8.39 60.94 -44.57
CA ASN A 372 8.34 62.19 -45.35
C ASN A 372 9.62 63.02 -45.18
N VAL A 373 10.78 62.41 -45.43
CA VAL A 373 12.10 63.09 -45.44
C VAL A 373 12.81 62.86 -46.79
N SER A 374 12.07 62.96 -47.90
CA SER A 374 12.61 62.70 -49.26
C SER A 374 12.11 63.63 -50.37
N GLN A 375 11.24 64.61 -50.10
CA GLN A 375 10.79 65.60 -51.10
C GLN A 375 11.24 67.05 -50.84
N ALA A 376 12.27 67.25 -50.00
CA ALA A 376 12.87 68.56 -49.74
C ALA A 376 14.01 68.96 -50.72
N LYS A 377 13.98 68.45 -51.96
CA LYS A 377 14.90 68.84 -53.07
C LYS A 377 14.14 68.80 -54.40
N GLY A 378 13.42 69.88 -54.72
CA GLY A 378 12.46 69.87 -55.84
C GLY A 378 12.10 71.21 -56.48
N GLY A 379 12.91 72.26 -56.26
CA GLY A 379 12.85 73.51 -57.03
C GLY A 379 11.71 74.50 -56.70
N GLN A 380 12.06 75.78 -56.72
CA GLN A 380 11.44 76.74 -57.64
C GLN A 380 12.40 77.92 -57.85
N GLU A 381 12.99 77.98 -59.04
CA GLU A 381 13.52 79.24 -59.59
C GLU A 381 12.35 80.05 -60.15
N LYS A 382 12.31 81.35 -59.88
CA LYS A 382 11.73 82.40 -60.73
C LYS A 382 12.11 83.79 -60.26
#